data_AF-A0A5P9Q9Q1-F1
#
_entry.id   AF-A0A5P9Q9Q1-F1
#
_cell.length_a   1.000
_cell.length_b   1.000
_cell.length_c   1.000
_cell.angle_alpha   90.00
_cell.angle_beta   90.00
_cell.angle_gamma   90.00
#
_symmetry.space_group_name_H-M   'P 1'
#
loop_
_entity.id
_entity.type
_entity.pdbx_description
1 polymer ?
#
loop_
_entity_poly.entity_id
_entity_poly.type
_entity_poly.pdbx_seq_one_letter_code
_entity_poly.pdbx_strand_id
1 'polypeptide(L)'
;MTGYLELTDWRRRVAELYARVRTRAADDPAAAHADWREGRDRLFAEHPQSPLPPGDPLRTSGLPYWVYDPALRFELQVVPVEPASLTLGTGDDGTTTLERVGRVEVPGVGSLDVWWLAQYGGGLFLPLRDGTAGSGSYGGGRYLLDTAKGADLGGGAHGTLVVDLNFAYHPSCRYDPRWVCPLAPAGNRTTTPVEAGERLT
;
A
#
# COMPACT_ATOMS: atom_id res chain seq x y z
N MET A 1 17.31 -21.07 4.92
CA MET A 1 16.21 -21.59 4.06
C MET A 1 14.83 -21.27 4.61
N THR A 2 14.58 -21.46 5.92
CA THR A 2 13.25 -21.22 6.54
C THR A 2 12.70 -19.82 6.31
N GLY A 3 13.51 -18.76 6.48
CA GLY A 3 13.04 -17.37 6.29
C GLY A 3 12.56 -17.04 4.88
N TYR A 4 13.16 -17.61 3.83
CA TYR A 4 12.69 -17.39 2.45
C TYR A 4 11.36 -18.11 2.17
N LEU A 5 11.15 -19.29 2.76
CA LEU A 5 9.88 -20.01 2.65
C LEU A 5 8.77 -19.30 3.41
N GLU A 6 9.06 -18.79 4.61
CA GLU A 6 8.12 -17.97 5.38
C GLU A 6 7.79 -16.67 4.64
N LEU A 7 8.78 -15.99 4.04
CA LEU A 7 8.53 -14.79 3.23
C LEU A 7 7.67 -15.11 2.00
N THR A 8 7.87 -16.28 1.41
CA THR A 8 7.03 -16.77 0.31
C THR A 8 5.59 -17.01 0.78
N ASP A 9 5.40 -17.61 1.96
CA ASP A 9 4.07 -17.82 2.55
C ASP A 9 3.36 -16.50 2.87
N TRP A 10 4.09 -15.53 3.44
CA TRP A 10 3.59 -14.18 3.67
C TRP A 10 3.04 -13.55 2.38
N ARG A 11 3.86 -13.55 1.30
CA ARG A 11 3.46 -12.99 0.00
C ARG A 11 2.24 -13.70 -0.58
N ARG A 12 2.16 -15.03 -0.43
CA ARG A 12 0.99 -15.81 -0.87
C ARG A 12 -0.28 -15.39 -0.13
N ARG A 13 -0.24 -15.30 1.20
CA ARG A 13 -1.39 -14.89 2.02
C ARG A 13 -1.83 -13.46 1.73
N VAL A 14 -0.89 -12.54 1.49
CA VAL A 14 -1.20 -11.16 1.05
C VAL A 14 -1.90 -11.19 -0.31
N ALA A 15 -1.35 -11.92 -1.30
CA ALA A 15 -1.96 -12.02 -2.62
C ALA A 15 -3.38 -12.64 -2.57
N GLU A 16 -3.58 -13.69 -1.76
CA GLU A 16 -4.90 -14.29 -1.53
C GLU A 16 -5.88 -13.34 -0.84
N LEU A 17 -5.40 -12.53 0.11
CA LEU A 17 -6.21 -11.51 0.77
C LEU A 17 -6.71 -10.50 -0.25
N TYR A 18 -5.81 -9.93 -1.07
CA TYR A 18 -6.20 -8.97 -2.09
C TYR A 18 -7.05 -9.58 -3.22
N ALA A 19 -6.84 -10.87 -3.55
CA ALA A 19 -7.74 -11.57 -4.46
C ALA A 19 -9.18 -11.65 -3.93
N ARG A 20 -9.36 -11.97 -2.63
CA ARG A 20 -10.69 -11.94 -2.00
C ARG A 20 -11.29 -10.53 -1.96
N VAL A 21 -10.47 -9.52 -1.66
CA VAL A 21 -10.88 -8.11 -1.68
C VAL A 21 -11.45 -7.75 -3.06
N ARG A 22 -10.72 -8.05 -4.14
CA ARG A 22 -11.17 -7.74 -5.51
C ARG A 22 -12.49 -8.41 -5.85
N THR A 23 -12.66 -9.68 -5.50
CA THR A 23 -13.93 -10.40 -5.75
C THR A 23 -15.07 -9.79 -4.95
N ARG A 24 -14.86 -9.54 -3.65
CA ARG A 24 -15.93 -9.06 -2.77
C ARG A 24 -16.30 -7.59 -3.00
N ALA A 25 -15.33 -6.75 -3.35
CA ALA A 25 -15.54 -5.34 -3.58
C ALA A 25 -16.38 -5.03 -4.83
N ALA A 26 -16.64 -6.02 -5.69
CA ALA A 26 -17.60 -5.88 -6.79
C ALA A 26 -19.04 -5.73 -6.27
N ASP A 27 -19.37 -6.40 -5.17
CA ASP A 27 -20.72 -6.41 -4.58
C ASP A 27 -20.81 -5.55 -3.32
N ASP A 28 -19.80 -5.63 -2.44
CA ASP A 28 -19.78 -4.94 -1.14
C ASP A 28 -18.35 -4.48 -0.78
N PRO A 29 -17.97 -3.26 -1.19
CA PRO A 29 -16.66 -2.67 -0.88
C PRO A 29 -16.37 -2.53 0.61
N ALA A 30 -17.40 -2.22 1.42
CA ALA A 30 -17.23 -2.03 2.86
C ALA A 30 -16.90 -3.36 3.55
N ALA A 31 -17.58 -4.44 3.16
CA ALA A 31 -17.26 -5.77 3.65
C ALA A 31 -15.92 -6.29 3.11
N ALA A 32 -15.55 -5.97 1.87
CA ALA A 32 -14.21 -6.27 1.35
C ALA A 32 -13.10 -5.60 2.16
N HIS A 33 -13.30 -4.35 2.58
CA HIS A 33 -12.39 -3.64 3.47
C HIS A 33 -12.36 -4.25 4.88
N ALA A 34 -13.50 -4.69 5.42
CA ALA A 34 -13.53 -5.41 6.70
C ALA A 34 -12.73 -6.72 6.64
N ASP A 35 -12.91 -7.52 5.59
CA ASP A 35 -12.14 -8.75 5.35
C ASP A 35 -10.64 -8.45 5.23
N TRP A 36 -10.28 -7.34 4.58
CA TRP A 36 -8.89 -6.88 4.47
C TRP A 36 -8.29 -6.55 5.83
N ARG A 37 -8.98 -5.77 6.66
CA ARG A 37 -8.54 -5.42 8.01
C ARG A 37 -8.30 -6.67 8.85
N GLU A 38 -9.29 -7.58 8.89
CA GLU A 38 -9.17 -8.83 9.65
C GLU A 38 -7.98 -9.68 9.16
N GLY A 39 -7.86 -9.85 7.84
CA GLY A 39 -6.78 -10.64 7.25
C GLY A 39 -5.40 -10.05 7.54
N ARG A 40 -5.30 -8.72 7.55
CA ARG A 40 -4.07 -7.98 7.80
C ARG A 40 -3.70 -7.99 9.28
N ASP A 41 -4.66 -7.78 10.18
CA ASP A 41 -4.48 -7.90 11.63
C ASP A 41 -4.00 -9.30 12.01
N ARG A 42 -4.61 -10.35 11.45
CA ARG A 42 -4.17 -11.75 11.67
C ARG A 42 -2.73 -11.99 11.19
N LEU A 43 -2.38 -11.50 10.00
CA LEU A 43 -1.02 -11.60 9.48
C LEU A 43 -0.01 -10.91 10.41
N PHE A 44 -0.34 -9.71 10.88
CA PHE A 44 0.53 -8.93 11.77
C PHE A 44 0.65 -9.55 13.17
N ALA A 45 -0.43 -10.13 13.69
CA ALA A 45 -0.46 -10.77 14.99
C ALA A 45 0.33 -12.08 15.03
N GLU A 46 0.17 -12.93 14.00
CA GLU A 46 0.53 -14.35 14.07
C GLU A 46 1.73 -14.74 13.20
N HIS A 47 1.95 -14.08 12.07
CA HIS A 47 2.89 -14.57 11.07
C HIS A 47 4.36 -14.30 11.47
N PRO A 48 5.31 -15.23 11.26
CA PRO A 48 6.73 -15.04 11.58
C PRO A 48 7.39 -13.86 10.85
N GLN A 49 6.91 -13.56 9.63
CA GLN A 49 7.36 -12.42 8.81
C GLN A 49 6.62 -11.11 9.09
N SER A 50 5.82 -11.05 10.16
CA SER A 50 5.19 -9.81 10.59
C SER A 50 6.24 -8.71 10.80
N PRO A 51 5.97 -7.47 10.39
CA PRO A 51 6.86 -6.35 10.66
C PRO A 51 6.77 -5.88 12.12
N LEU A 52 5.81 -6.37 12.91
CA LEU A 52 5.73 -6.07 14.34
C LEU A 52 6.76 -6.89 15.13
N PRO A 53 7.58 -6.24 15.99
CA PRO A 53 8.49 -6.97 16.87
C PRO A 53 7.72 -7.89 17.84
N PRO A 54 8.36 -8.94 18.37
CA PRO A 54 7.77 -9.75 19.43
C PRO A 54 7.37 -8.87 20.64
N GLY A 55 6.16 -9.06 21.14
CA GLY A 55 5.63 -8.29 22.29
C GLY A 55 5.02 -6.92 21.94
N ASP A 56 4.99 -6.52 20.66
CA ASP A 56 4.30 -5.30 20.26
C ASP A 56 2.79 -5.38 20.60
N PRO A 57 2.21 -4.39 21.29
CA PRO A 57 0.78 -4.39 21.66
C PRO A 57 -0.18 -4.55 20.48
N LEU A 58 0.21 -4.09 19.28
CA LEU A 58 -0.62 -4.19 18.08
C LEU A 58 -0.87 -5.63 17.64
N ARG A 59 -0.04 -6.60 18.08
CA ARG A 59 -0.31 -8.02 17.88
C ARG A 59 -1.58 -8.50 18.57
N THR A 60 -2.05 -7.78 19.59
CA THR A 60 -3.28 -8.10 20.33
C THR A 60 -4.41 -7.11 20.03
N SER A 61 -4.11 -5.82 19.92
CA SER A 61 -5.15 -4.80 19.67
C SER A 61 -5.62 -4.72 18.22
N GLY A 62 -4.84 -5.27 17.28
CA GLY A 62 -4.99 -4.99 15.85
C GLY A 62 -4.38 -3.64 15.47
N LEU A 63 -4.26 -3.42 14.16
CA LEU A 63 -3.80 -2.16 13.60
C LEU A 63 -4.94 -1.12 13.67
N PRO A 64 -4.63 0.15 13.94
CA PRO A 64 -5.65 1.19 13.94
C PRO A 64 -5.96 1.67 12.52
N TYR A 65 -7.25 1.83 12.23
CA TYR A 65 -7.76 2.25 10.93
C TYR A 65 -8.76 3.39 11.07
N TRP A 66 -8.84 4.25 10.07
CA TRP A 66 -10.03 5.11 9.89
C TRP A 66 -11.25 4.28 9.49
N VAL A 67 -12.44 4.86 9.67
CA VAL A 67 -13.70 4.25 9.25
C VAL A 67 -13.74 4.18 7.73
N TYR A 68 -14.28 3.09 7.19
CA TYR A 68 -14.44 2.96 5.74
C TYR A 68 -15.36 4.04 5.19
N ASP A 69 -14.90 4.77 4.19
CA ASP A 69 -15.68 5.76 3.45
C ASP A 69 -15.80 5.35 1.97
N PRO A 70 -17.00 4.96 1.48
CA PRO A 70 -17.18 4.57 0.09
C PRO A 70 -16.94 5.72 -0.90
N ALA A 71 -16.98 6.99 -0.47
CA ALA A 71 -16.69 8.15 -1.32
C ALA A 71 -15.20 8.26 -1.68
N LEU A 72 -14.33 7.52 -0.99
CA LEU A 72 -12.87 7.53 -1.20
C LEU A 72 -12.38 6.33 -2.04
N ARG A 73 -13.30 5.64 -2.70
CA ARG A 73 -13.03 4.56 -3.66
C ARG A 73 -13.24 5.04 -5.08
N PHE A 74 -12.23 4.89 -5.92
CA PHE A 74 -12.25 5.35 -7.31
C PHE A 74 -11.79 4.27 -8.29
N GLU A 75 -12.31 4.32 -9.50
CA GLU A 75 -11.70 3.69 -10.67
C GLU A 75 -11.20 4.81 -11.59
N LEU A 76 -9.87 4.90 -11.75
CA LEU A 76 -9.21 6.06 -12.36
C LEU A 76 -8.43 5.64 -13.60
N GLN A 77 -8.52 6.46 -14.65
CA GLN A 77 -7.70 6.31 -15.85
C GLN A 77 -6.24 6.64 -15.54
N VAL A 78 -5.33 5.76 -15.98
CA VAL A 78 -3.89 6.05 -15.93
C VAL A 78 -3.54 6.87 -17.17
N VAL A 79 -3.33 8.17 -16.98
CA VAL A 79 -2.97 9.08 -18.08
C VAL A 79 -1.46 9.03 -18.33
N PRO A 80 -1.01 8.93 -19.60
CA PRO A 80 0.39 9.06 -19.94
C PRO A 80 0.93 10.43 -19.53
N VAL A 81 2.14 10.45 -19.00
CA VAL A 81 2.91 11.67 -18.68
C VAL A 81 4.35 11.46 -19.10
N GLU A 82 5.16 12.53 -19.08
CA GLU A 82 6.59 12.42 -19.36
C GLU A 82 7.24 11.32 -18.49
N PRO A 83 7.95 10.34 -19.08
CA PRO A 83 8.63 9.32 -18.31
C PRO A 83 9.67 9.93 -17.36
N ALA A 84 9.87 9.28 -16.22
CA ALA A 84 10.91 9.64 -15.27
C ALA A 84 11.39 8.38 -14.56
N SER A 85 12.69 8.33 -14.29
CA SER A 85 13.32 7.23 -13.55
C SER A 85 13.90 7.75 -12.24
N LEU A 86 13.65 7.03 -11.15
CA LEU A 86 14.16 7.35 -9.81
C LEU A 86 14.82 6.11 -9.21
N THR A 87 16.11 6.21 -8.87
CA THR A 87 16.80 5.15 -8.13
C THR A 87 16.78 5.46 -6.64
N LEU A 88 16.22 4.54 -5.85
CA LEU A 88 16.08 4.64 -4.41
C LEU A 88 16.98 3.61 -3.73
N GLY A 89 17.67 4.01 -2.66
CA GLY A 89 18.36 3.07 -1.79
C GLY A 89 17.35 2.35 -0.89
N THR A 90 17.41 1.02 -0.84
CA THR A 90 16.56 0.16 -0.01
C THR A 90 17.35 -0.58 1.06
N GLY A 91 18.43 0.04 1.54
CA GLY A 91 19.29 -0.54 2.58
C GLY A 91 20.03 -1.77 2.06
N ASP A 92 19.99 -2.86 2.84
CA ASP A 92 20.64 -4.13 2.50
C ASP A 92 20.04 -4.79 1.25
N ASP A 93 18.82 -4.43 0.86
CA ASP A 93 18.18 -4.87 -0.38
C ASP A 93 18.77 -4.17 -1.63
N GLY A 94 19.77 -3.30 -1.45
CA GLY A 94 20.46 -2.61 -2.54
C GLY A 94 19.71 -1.38 -3.04
N THR A 95 19.46 -1.34 -4.35
CA THR A 95 18.74 -0.23 -5.00
C THR A 95 17.49 -0.71 -5.73
N THR A 96 16.46 0.12 -5.68
CA THR A 96 15.20 -0.07 -6.40
C THR A 96 14.99 1.09 -7.35
N THR A 97 14.78 0.79 -8.63
CA THR A 97 14.46 1.80 -9.64
C THR A 97 12.95 1.88 -9.82
N LEU A 98 12.40 3.10 -9.80
CA LEU A 98 11.01 3.41 -10.12
C LEU A 98 10.95 4.09 -11.48
N GLU A 99 10.14 3.55 -12.38
CA GLU A 99 9.84 4.17 -13.68
C GLU A 99 8.42 4.74 -13.65
N ARG A 100 8.25 6.03 -13.93
CA ARG A 100 6.92 6.64 -14.01
C ARG A 100 6.23 6.15 -15.27
N VAL A 101 5.13 5.44 -15.09
CA VAL A 101 4.33 4.86 -16.19
C VAL A 101 3.08 5.67 -16.50
N GLY A 102 2.70 6.59 -15.62
CA GLY A 102 1.54 7.44 -15.82
C GLY A 102 1.20 8.23 -14.57
N ARG A 103 -0.03 8.74 -14.55
CA ARG A 103 -0.60 9.50 -13.44
C ARG A 103 -2.08 9.21 -13.32
N VAL A 104 -2.61 9.33 -12.11
CA VAL A 104 -4.05 9.32 -11.84
C VAL A 104 -4.45 10.65 -11.19
N GLU A 105 -5.64 11.14 -11.54
CA GLU A 105 -6.25 12.31 -10.89
C GLU A 105 -7.24 11.82 -9.83
N VAL A 106 -6.86 11.93 -8.56
CA VAL A 106 -7.68 11.44 -7.44
C VAL A 106 -8.55 12.59 -6.90
N PRO A 107 -9.89 12.50 -7.00
CA PRO A 107 -10.78 13.53 -6.49
C PRO A 107 -10.52 13.87 -5.03
N GLY A 108 -10.41 15.16 -4.71
CA GLY A 108 -10.12 15.67 -3.37
C GLY A 108 -8.64 15.58 -2.95
N VAL A 109 -7.82 14.73 -3.57
CA VAL A 109 -6.41 14.52 -3.19
C VAL A 109 -5.45 15.22 -4.16
N GLY A 110 -5.76 15.18 -5.46
CA GLY A 110 -4.95 15.72 -6.54
C GLY A 110 -4.28 14.64 -7.40
N SER A 111 -3.29 15.06 -8.19
CA SER A 111 -2.53 14.20 -9.08
C SER A 111 -1.56 13.30 -8.31
N LEU A 112 -1.54 12.00 -8.62
CA LEU A 112 -0.54 11.05 -8.11
C LEU A 112 0.16 10.32 -9.26
N ASP A 113 1.49 10.33 -9.26
CA ASP A 113 2.27 9.56 -10.23
C ASP A 113 2.15 8.05 -9.94
N VAL A 114 1.95 7.27 -11.00
CA VAL A 114 1.94 5.80 -10.97
C VAL A 114 3.31 5.29 -11.40
N TRP A 115 3.93 4.48 -10.56
CA TRP A 115 5.29 3.98 -10.77
C TRP A 115 5.29 2.49 -11.07
N TRP A 116 6.29 2.04 -11.84
CA TRP A 116 6.66 0.66 -12.03
C TRP A 116 7.97 0.37 -11.30
N LEU A 117 8.01 -0.70 -10.50
CA LEU A 117 9.21 -1.22 -9.86
C LEU A 117 10.07 -1.94 -10.91
N ALA A 118 11.12 -1.30 -11.41
CA ALA A 118 12.00 -1.83 -12.44
C ALA A 118 13.04 -2.82 -11.86
N GLN A 119 12.54 -3.94 -11.35
CA GLN A 119 13.30 -5.08 -10.85
C GLN A 119 12.75 -6.38 -11.47
N TYR A 120 13.46 -7.51 -11.30
CA TYR A 120 13.09 -8.79 -11.92
C TYR A 120 11.62 -9.20 -11.69
N GLY A 121 11.06 -8.92 -10.50
CA GLY A 121 9.67 -9.22 -10.18
C GLY A 121 8.63 -8.26 -10.78
N GLY A 122 9.00 -7.01 -11.04
CA GLY A 122 8.07 -5.98 -11.51
C GLY A 122 6.94 -5.66 -10.53
N GLY A 123 6.18 -4.60 -10.82
CA GLY A 123 4.95 -4.29 -10.12
C GLY A 123 4.59 -2.81 -10.15
N LEU A 124 3.28 -2.52 -10.13
CA LEU A 124 2.78 -1.17 -9.93
C LEU A 124 2.98 -0.76 -8.48
N PHE A 125 3.39 0.48 -8.31
CA PHE A 125 3.64 1.09 -7.03
C PHE A 125 3.01 2.49 -6.99
N LEU A 126 2.15 2.70 -6.00
CA LEU A 126 1.44 3.97 -5.80
C LEU A 126 1.62 4.41 -4.34
N PRO A 127 2.72 5.11 -4.02
CA PRO A 127 2.90 5.70 -2.70
C PRO A 127 2.07 6.97 -2.56
N LEU A 128 1.76 7.34 -1.33
CA LEU A 128 1.07 8.57 -0.97
C LEU A 128 1.66 9.12 0.33
N ARG A 129 2.03 10.40 0.31
CA ARG A 129 2.27 11.16 1.54
C ARG A 129 1.33 12.36 1.56
N ASP A 130 0.31 12.28 2.40
CA ASP A 130 -0.77 13.26 2.47
C ASP A 130 -0.67 14.17 3.73
N GLY A 131 -1.67 15.03 3.94
CA GLY A 131 -1.73 15.99 5.04
C GLY A 131 -1.81 15.37 6.44
N THR A 132 -2.14 14.08 6.55
CA THR A 132 -2.12 13.35 7.84
C THR A 132 -0.72 12.85 8.22
N ALA A 133 0.27 12.91 7.31
CA ALA A 133 1.58 12.32 7.54
C ALA A 133 2.34 13.02 8.68
N GLY A 134 2.64 12.26 9.74
CA GLY A 134 3.36 12.73 10.93
C GLY A 134 2.45 13.10 12.11
N SER A 135 1.12 13.12 11.93
CA SER A 135 0.15 13.41 12.98
C SER A 135 -0.96 12.36 13.07
N GLY A 136 -1.55 11.98 11.93
CA GLY A 136 -2.58 10.94 11.82
C GLY A 136 -2.07 9.64 11.22
N SER A 137 -1.11 9.70 10.27
CA SER A 137 -0.46 8.56 9.64
C SER A 137 1.07 8.64 9.75
N TYR A 138 1.76 7.58 9.36
CA TYR A 138 3.23 7.54 9.37
C TYR A 138 3.86 8.69 8.56
N GLY A 139 4.86 9.35 9.14
CA GLY A 139 5.50 10.53 8.53
C GLY A 139 6.17 10.27 7.18
N GLY A 140 6.59 9.03 6.92
CA GLY A 140 7.14 8.58 5.63
C GLY A 140 6.09 8.37 4.53
N GLY A 141 4.81 8.40 4.88
CA GLY A 141 3.69 8.12 3.99
C GLY A 141 3.19 6.68 4.08
N ARG A 142 2.27 6.36 3.17
CA ARG A 142 1.57 5.09 3.04
C ARG A 142 1.60 4.62 1.59
N TYR A 143 1.25 3.36 1.36
CA TYR A 143 1.11 2.81 0.02
C TYR A 143 -0.36 2.49 -0.26
N LEU A 144 -0.81 2.87 -1.45
CA LEU A 144 -2.12 2.48 -1.98
C LEU A 144 -2.00 1.16 -2.74
N LEU A 145 -0.91 1.00 -3.51
CA LEU A 145 -0.61 -0.21 -4.29
C LEU A 145 0.87 -0.56 -4.18
N ASP A 146 1.16 -1.86 -4.08
CA ASP A 146 2.50 -2.48 -4.18
C ASP A 146 2.30 -3.89 -4.74
N THR A 147 2.03 -3.97 -6.04
CA THR A 147 1.59 -5.22 -6.66
C THR A 147 2.70 -6.26 -6.71
N ALA A 148 3.97 -5.82 -6.66
CA ALA A 148 5.12 -6.70 -6.48
C ALA A 148 5.04 -7.51 -5.17
N LYS A 149 4.36 -6.98 -4.15
CA LYS A 149 4.11 -7.64 -2.86
C LYS A 149 2.67 -8.12 -2.68
N GLY A 150 1.89 -8.15 -3.76
CA GLY A 150 0.52 -8.65 -3.78
C GLY A 150 -0.55 -7.65 -3.34
N ALA A 151 -0.18 -6.42 -2.98
CA ALA A 151 -1.14 -5.36 -2.65
C ALA A 151 -1.69 -4.74 -3.94
N ASP A 152 -2.72 -5.40 -4.48
CA ASP A 152 -3.33 -5.10 -5.77
C ASP A 152 -4.86 -5.05 -5.66
N LEU A 153 -5.45 -3.87 -5.88
CA LEU A 153 -6.90 -3.68 -5.90
C LEU A 153 -7.51 -3.90 -7.29
N GLY A 154 -6.67 -4.17 -8.28
CA GLY A 154 -7.06 -4.39 -9.66
C GLY A 154 -7.26 -3.09 -10.44
N GLY A 155 -7.85 -3.25 -11.61
CA GLY A 155 -8.17 -2.22 -12.57
C GLY A 155 -9.12 -2.80 -13.60
N GLY A 156 -9.78 -1.93 -14.36
CA GLY A 156 -10.68 -2.33 -15.43
C GLY A 156 -9.94 -2.58 -16.75
N ALA A 157 -10.70 -2.97 -17.76
CA ALA A 157 -10.24 -2.92 -19.15
C ALA A 157 -9.93 -1.46 -19.53
N HIS A 158 -9.05 -1.26 -20.51
CA HIS A 158 -8.73 0.07 -21.09
C HIS A 158 -7.87 1.01 -20.21
N GLY A 159 -7.04 0.47 -19.31
CA GLY A 159 -6.00 1.27 -18.64
C GLY A 159 -6.44 2.01 -17.39
N THR A 160 -7.49 1.53 -16.70
CA THR A 160 -7.87 2.03 -15.38
C THR A 160 -7.18 1.29 -14.23
N LEU A 161 -7.11 1.93 -13.08
CA LEU A 161 -6.72 1.35 -11.79
C LEU A 161 -7.79 1.64 -10.74
N VAL A 162 -8.06 0.66 -9.89
CA VAL A 162 -8.85 0.88 -8.68
C VAL A 162 -7.94 1.53 -7.63
N VAL A 163 -8.28 2.75 -7.25
CA VAL A 163 -7.61 3.51 -6.18
C VAL A 163 -8.62 3.71 -5.07
N ASP A 164 -8.50 2.89 -4.02
CA ASP A 164 -9.32 3.01 -2.81
C ASP A 164 -8.43 3.47 -1.65
N LEU A 165 -8.63 4.72 -1.22
CA LEU A 165 -7.81 5.33 -0.16
C LEU A 165 -8.01 4.63 1.19
N ASN A 166 -9.11 3.89 1.37
CA ASN A 166 -9.36 3.08 2.56
C ASN A 166 -8.37 1.92 2.71
N PHE A 167 -7.66 1.54 1.65
CA PHE A 167 -6.65 0.49 1.69
C PHE A 167 -5.23 1.04 1.84
N ALA A 168 -5.07 2.35 2.03
CA ALA A 168 -3.77 2.97 2.28
C ALA A 168 -3.15 2.37 3.56
N TYR A 169 -1.94 1.81 3.43
CA TYR A 169 -1.30 1.11 4.53
C TYR A 169 0.13 1.59 4.80
N HIS A 170 0.60 1.40 6.03
CA HIS A 170 1.95 1.78 6.40
C HIS A 170 3.00 0.80 5.86
N PRO A 171 4.14 1.31 5.34
CA PRO A 171 5.28 0.46 5.03
C PRO A 171 5.82 -0.25 6.27
N SER A 172 6.49 -1.38 6.09
CA SER A 172 7.09 -2.16 7.20
C SER A 172 8.04 -1.33 8.08
N CYS A 173 8.73 -0.34 7.51
CA CYS A 173 9.66 0.54 8.24
C CYS A 173 8.98 1.42 9.30
N ARG A 174 7.65 1.58 9.25
CA ARG A 174 6.87 2.22 10.33
C ARG A 174 6.91 1.40 11.62
N TYR A 175 6.99 0.08 11.50
CA TYR A 175 6.86 -0.85 12.62
C TYR A 175 8.23 -1.31 13.15
N ASP A 176 9.21 -1.45 12.26
CA ASP A 176 10.54 -1.93 12.63
C ASP A 176 11.61 -1.26 11.75
N PRO A 177 12.60 -0.56 12.33
CA PRO A 177 13.62 0.18 11.59
C PRO A 177 14.60 -0.71 10.82
N ARG A 178 14.58 -2.04 11.01
CA ARG A 178 15.38 -2.97 10.18
C ARG A 178 14.99 -2.93 8.70
N TRP A 179 13.78 -2.46 8.39
CA TRP A 179 13.29 -2.34 7.02
C TRP A 179 13.56 -0.95 6.48
N VAL A 180 14.09 -0.86 5.25
CA VAL A 180 14.22 0.38 4.51
C VAL A 180 13.20 0.36 3.38
N CYS A 181 12.19 1.24 3.45
CA CYS A 181 11.11 1.26 2.47
C CYS A 181 11.15 2.53 1.59
N PRO A 182 10.77 2.43 0.31
CA PRO A 182 10.67 3.58 -0.59
C PRO A 182 9.77 4.69 -0.04
N LEU A 183 10.28 5.92 0.01
CA LEU A 183 9.47 7.09 0.35
C LEU A 183 8.66 7.56 -0.85
N ALA A 184 7.53 8.22 -0.60
CA ALA A 184 6.74 8.85 -1.65
C ALA A 184 7.57 9.91 -2.41
N PRO A 185 7.74 9.77 -3.75
CA PRO A 185 8.36 10.79 -4.60
C PRO A 185 7.58 12.11 -4.57
N ALA A 186 8.18 13.20 -5.05
CA ALA A 186 7.56 14.53 -5.00
C ALA A 186 6.16 14.58 -5.65
N GLY A 187 5.97 13.87 -6.78
CA GLY A 187 4.67 13.75 -7.47
C GLY A 187 3.61 12.92 -6.74
N ASN A 188 3.92 12.39 -5.55
CA ASN A 188 3.01 11.61 -4.71
C ASN A 188 2.86 12.24 -3.31
N ARG A 189 3.18 13.53 -3.19
CA ARG A 189 3.03 14.30 -1.95
C ARG A 189 1.93 15.32 -2.13
N THR A 190 0.99 15.34 -1.20
CA THR A 190 -0.10 16.32 -1.13
C THR A 190 -0.23 16.85 0.29
N THR A 191 -0.74 18.07 0.43
CA THR A 191 -1.08 18.65 1.74
C THR A 191 -2.52 18.37 2.14
N THR A 192 -3.36 17.85 1.23
CA THR A 192 -4.72 17.43 1.56
C THR A 192 -4.68 16.29 2.58
N PRO A 193 -5.36 16.39 3.73
CA PRO A 193 -5.50 15.28 4.65
C PRO A 193 -6.32 14.14 4.04
N VAL A 194 -5.83 12.90 4.15
CA VAL A 194 -6.56 11.68 3.75
C VAL A 194 -6.80 10.80 4.99
N GLU A 195 -7.98 10.94 5.59
CA GLU A 195 -8.42 10.21 6.78
C GLU A 195 -9.07 8.85 6.43
N ALA A 196 -8.34 8.03 5.68
CA ALA A 196 -8.78 6.69 5.25
C ALA A 196 -7.61 5.71 5.32
N GLY A 197 -7.83 4.42 5.62
CA GLY A 197 -6.77 3.41 5.73
C GLY A 197 -6.12 3.33 7.12
N GLU A 198 -4.88 2.84 7.18
CA GLU A 198 -4.13 2.69 8.45
C GLU A 198 -3.73 4.05 9.03
N ARG A 199 -3.94 4.23 10.34
CA ARG A 199 -3.58 5.43 11.12
C ARG A 199 -2.55 5.11 12.23
N LEU A 200 -2.10 6.11 12.99
CA LEU A 200 -1.15 5.88 14.09
C LEU A 200 -1.81 5.41 15.38
N THR A 201 -2.98 5.98 15.70
CA THR A 201 -3.78 5.73 16.92
C THR A 201 -5.25 5.82 16.57
#